data_AF-A0A9E6JP43-F1
#
_entry.id   AF-A0A9E6JP43-F1
#
_cell.length_a   1.000
_cell.length_b   1.000
_cell.length_c   1.000
_cell.angle_alpha   90.00
_cell.angle_beta   90.00
_cell.angle_gamma   90.00
#
_symmetry.space_group_name_H-M   'P 1'
#
loop_
_entity.id
_entity.type
_entity.pdbx_description
1 polymer ?
#
loop_
_entity_poly.entity_id
_entity_poly.type
_entity_poly.pdbx_seq_one_letter_code
_entity_poly.pdbx_strand_id
1 'polypeptide(L)'
;MKKRRLSLALLLAMLAWAPENALSVPVPTYYWDGSGTAADNTVSGGAGTWNIGNNKWTNASGSANSSWTAGSIGVFSGVSGSVLVKEAQEIAGLEFTVDGYVLTQGAAGALHLVGDGSGTSIIGVSGNAATIVTDITGDTGIGLKKTGTGTLTLSGENTYTGTTDIQAGKLVLNGGEAIKDTGTVNVGVAGMLQLGNHNETIGALTGSPGSLVDLKSYTLTTGNDVDSFFHGVISGTGGLTKVGTGGFNLLGANTYTGATTISVGTLRAGAANVIADGSAVTVASGAT
;
A
#
# COMPACT_ATOMS: atom_id res chain seq x y z
N MET A 1 -3.14 -46.54 64.01
CA MET A 1 -4.44 -45.85 63.87
C MET A 1 -4.29 -44.37 64.21
N LYS A 2 -4.75 -43.51 63.29
CA LYS A 2 -5.12 -42.08 63.45
C LYS A 2 -4.08 -41.08 64.03
N LYS A 3 -3.55 -40.23 63.15
CA LYS A 3 -3.37 -38.80 63.43
C LYS A 3 -4.12 -37.98 62.37
N ARG A 4 -4.83 -36.96 62.85
CA ARG A 4 -5.70 -36.00 62.14
C ARG A 4 -5.03 -34.61 62.16
N ARG A 5 -5.46 -33.71 61.25
CA ARG A 5 -5.38 -32.22 61.23
C ARG A 5 -4.04 -31.62 60.72
N LEU A 6 -3.95 -30.50 59.99
CA LEU A 6 -4.86 -29.55 59.30
C LEU A 6 -3.97 -28.53 58.53
N SER A 7 -4.43 -28.06 57.35
CA SER A 7 -4.21 -26.75 56.64
C SER A 7 -2.89 -25.95 56.59
N LEU A 8 -2.50 -25.63 55.34
CA LEU A 8 -2.27 -24.31 54.71
C LEU A 8 -1.42 -23.22 55.45
N ALA A 9 -0.17 -23.02 54.99
CA ALA A 9 0.57 -21.75 54.98
C ALA A 9 1.75 -21.86 53.97
N LEU A 10 1.64 -21.24 52.79
CA LEU A 10 2.25 -19.95 52.44
C LEU A 10 3.78 -20.01 52.21
N LEU A 11 4.19 -20.25 50.96
CA LEU A 11 5.45 -19.72 50.43
C LEU A 11 5.18 -19.09 49.06
N LEU A 12 5.19 -17.77 49.07
CA LEU A 12 5.02 -16.85 47.95
C LEU A 12 6.41 -16.51 47.41
N ALA A 13 6.65 -16.67 46.10
CA ALA A 13 7.58 -15.82 45.35
C ALA A 13 7.35 -15.99 43.83
N MET A 14 6.54 -15.08 43.29
CA MET A 14 6.68 -14.44 41.97
C MET A 14 7.50 -15.18 40.90
N LEU A 15 6.82 -15.98 40.08
CA LEU A 15 7.21 -16.05 38.67
C LEU A 15 6.64 -14.79 38.02
N ALA A 16 7.49 -13.76 37.92
CA ALA A 16 7.20 -12.61 37.09
C ALA A 16 6.94 -13.11 35.68
N TRP A 17 5.71 -12.95 35.21
CA TRP A 17 5.37 -12.98 33.80
C TRP A 17 6.15 -11.84 33.15
N ALA A 18 7.34 -12.13 32.64
CA ALA A 18 7.95 -11.29 31.63
C ALA A 18 7.07 -11.45 30.38
N PRO A 19 6.52 -10.38 29.79
CA PRO A 19 6.06 -10.51 28.42
C PRO A 19 7.26 -11.01 27.62
N GLU A 20 7.06 -12.06 26.84
CA GLU A 20 8.03 -12.47 25.84
C GLU A 20 8.38 -11.21 25.02
N ASN A 21 9.55 -10.65 25.27
CA ASN A 21 10.32 -10.01 24.21
C ASN A 21 10.59 -11.14 23.21
N ALA A 22 9.59 -11.48 22.41
CA ALA A 22 9.81 -12.16 21.15
C ALA A 22 10.72 -11.22 20.37
N LEU A 23 12.02 -11.53 20.38
CA LEU A 23 12.98 -10.92 19.47
C LEU A 23 12.38 -11.16 18.08
N SER A 24 11.83 -10.12 17.47
CA SER A 24 11.30 -10.20 16.11
C SER A 24 12.42 -10.75 15.25
N VAL A 25 12.22 -11.94 14.67
CA VAL A 25 13.17 -12.50 13.71
C VAL A 25 13.27 -11.46 12.59
N PRO A 26 14.45 -10.89 12.31
CA PRO A 26 14.58 -9.91 11.24
C PRO A 26 14.14 -10.53 9.93
N VAL A 27 13.28 -9.83 9.19
CA VAL A 27 12.86 -10.26 7.87
C VAL A 27 14.07 -10.25 6.93
N PRO A 28 14.39 -11.36 6.24
CA PRO A 28 15.53 -11.40 5.32
C PRO A 28 15.42 -10.33 4.22
N THR A 29 16.54 -9.76 3.80
CA THR A 29 16.60 -8.72 2.76
C THR A 29 17.55 -9.14 1.65
N TYR A 30 17.08 -9.08 0.39
CA TYR A 30 17.84 -9.43 -0.80
C TYR A 30 17.86 -8.28 -1.81
N TYR A 31 18.91 -8.22 -2.60
CA TYR A 31 19.14 -7.17 -3.59
C TYR A 31 19.02 -7.75 -4.99
N TRP A 32 18.29 -7.04 -5.86
CA TRP A 32 18.05 -7.48 -7.23
C TRP A 32 19.33 -7.43 -8.06
N ASP A 33 19.63 -8.52 -8.74
CA ASP A 33 20.83 -8.69 -9.57
C ASP A 33 20.48 -9.34 -10.91
N GLY A 34 19.49 -8.77 -11.59
CA GLY A 34 18.93 -9.26 -12.86
C GLY A 34 19.96 -9.41 -13.98
N SER A 35 20.79 -8.39 -14.19
CA SER A 35 21.84 -8.36 -15.22
C SER A 35 23.21 -8.80 -14.73
N GLY A 36 23.38 -9.05 -13.43
CA GLY A 36 24.66 -9.39 -12.83
C GLY A 36 25.13 -10.81 -13.14
N THR A 37 26.45 -10.98 -13.00
CA THR A 37 27.10 -12.28 -13.01
C THR A 37 27.23 -12.80 -11.59
N ALA A 38 27.11 -14.11 -11.38
CA ALA A 38 27.08 -14.65 -10.03
C ALA A 38 28.39 -14.33 -9.26
N ALA A 39 28.26 -13.78 -8.05
CA ALA A 39 29.35 -13.51 -7.11
C ALA A 39 30.44 -12.53 -7.61
N ASP A 40 30.05 -11.47 -8.31
CA ASP A 40 30.96 -10.44 -8.82
C ASP A 40 31.23 -9.28 -7.83
N ASN A 41 30.76 -9.40 -6.58
CA ASN A 41 30.86 -8.37 -5.53
C ASN A 41 30.19 -7.05 -5.90
N THR A 42 29.20 -7.10 -6.80
CA THR A 42 28.42 -5.94 -7.23
C THR A 42 26.93 -6.28 -7.18
N VAL A 43 26.10 -5.30 -6.80
CA VAL A 43 24.66 -5.38 -7.02
C VAL A 43 24.38 -4.68 -8.34
N SER A 44 24.24 -5.43 -9.42
CA SER A 44 24.14 -4.85 -10.77
C SER A 44 22.76 -4.27 -11.05
N GLY A 45 21.71 -4.83 -10.45
CA GLY A 45 20.33 -4.49 -10.78
C GLY A 45 19.93 -5.00 -12.16
N GLY A 46 19.21 -4.17 -12.91
CA GLY A 46 18.99 -4.30 -14.34
C GLY A 46 17.71 -5.04 -14.70
N ALA A 47 17.53 -5.29 -16.00
CA ALA A 47 16.42 -6.09 -16.50
C ALA A 47 16.63 -7.58 -16.19
N GLY A 48 15.55 -8.35 -16.06
CA GLY A 48 15.62 -9.80 -15.87
C GLY A 48 14.28 -10.44 -15.55
N THR A 49 14.29 -11.72 -15.22
CA THR A 49 13.11 -12.46 -14.76
C THR A 49 13.25 -12.75 -13.28
N TRP A 50 12.24 -12.48 -12.48
CA TRP A 50 12.15 -12.94 -11.10
C TRP A 50 11.24 -14.17 -11.07
N ASN A 51 11.80 -15.32 -10.69
CA ASN A 51 11.04 -16.54 -10.42
C ASN A 51 11.71 -17.34 -9.29
N ILE A 52 11.02 -18.38 -8.80
CA ILE A 52 11.52 -19.21 -7.69
C ILE A 52 12.75 -20.06 -8.04
N GLY A 53 13.02 -20.27 -9.32
CA GLY A 53 14.03 -21.22 -9.80
C GLY A 53 15.35 -20.59 -10.25
N ASN A 54 15.48 -19.27 -10.22
CA ASN A 54 16.68 -18.59 -10.68
C ASN A 54 17.43 -17.87 -9.56
N ASN A 55 18.73 -17.64 -9.79
CA ASN A 55 19.62 -17.01 -8.81
C ASN A 55 19.88 -15.56 -9.20
N LYS A 56 18.83 -14.73 -9.13
CA LYS A 56 18.85 -13.31 -9.51
C LYS A 56 18.73 -12.35 -8.34
N TRP A 57 18.92 -12.87 -7.13
CA TRP A 57 18.98 -12.10 -5.90
C TRP A 57 20.34 -12.26 -5.25
N THR A 58 20.82 -11.26 -4.53
CA THR A 58 22.10 -11.29 -3.83
C THR A 58 22.01 -10.61 -2.45
N ASN A 59 23.08 -10.71 -1.67
CA ASN A 59 23.24 -9.92 -0.44
C ASN A 59 23.67 -8.48 -0.78
N ALA A 60 23.71 -7.59 0.22
CA ALA A 60 24.05 -6.17 0.03
C ALA A 60 25.43 -5.92 -0.62
N SER A 61 26.33 -6.91 -0.60
CA SER A 61 27.68 -6.82 -1.16
C SER A 61 27.82 -7.42 -2.57
N GLY A 62 26.79 -8.06 -3.13
CA GLY A 62 26.90 -8.75 -4.42
C GLY A 62 27.80 -9.99 -4.42
N SER A 63 28.21 -10.47 -3.24
CA SER A 63 29.24 -11.52 -3.13
C SER A 63 28.72 -12.94 -3.36
N ALA A 64 27.40 -13.14 -3.33
CA ALA A 64 26.77 -14.43 -3.60
C ALA A 64 25.36 -14.25 -4.12
N ASN A 65 25.01 -14.98 -5.18
CA ASN A 65 23.66 -14.98 -5.72
C ASN A 65 22.88 -16.17 -5.17
N SER A 66 21.62 -15.95 -4.88
CA SER A 66 20.67 -16.93 -4.37
C SER A 66 19.33 -16.82 -5.09
N SER A 67 18.51 -17.84 -4.93
CA SER A 67 17.10 -17.77 -5.29
C SER A 67 16.35 -16.86 -4.32
N TRP A 68 15.18 -16.38 -4.75
CA TRP A 68 14.27 -15.64 -3.88
C TRP A 68 13.80 -16.52 -2.72
N THR A 69 13.78 -15.97 -1.51
CA THR A 69 13.16 -16.62 -0.35
C THR A 69 11.81 -15.96 -0.08
N ALA A 70 10.74 -16.75 -0.08
CA ALA A 70 9.38 -16.27 0.19
C ALA A 70 9.30 -15.46 1.50
N GLY A 71 8.52 -14.38 1.48
CA GLY A 71 8.32 -13.49 2.63
C GLY A 71 9.52 -12.60 2.97
N SER A 72 10.47 -12.44 2.05
CA SER A 72 11.61 -11.54 2.24
C SER A 72 11.32 -10.12 1.76
N ILE A 73 12.23 -9.19 2.06
CA ILE A 73 12.26 -7.83 1.52
C ILE A 73 13.17 -7.80 0.29
N GLY A 74 12.68 -7.25 -0.81
CA GLY A 74 13.43 -7.10 -2.06
C GLY A 74 13.89 -5.66 -2.28
N VAL A 75 15.19 -5.45 -2.51
CA VAL A 75 15.78 -4.13 -2.77
C VAL A 75 16.17 -4.01 -4.24
N PHE A 76 15.60 -3.02 -4.92
CA PHE A 76 15.91 -2.65 -6.29
C PHE A 76 16.87 -1.45 -6.28
N SER A 77 18.13 -1.71 -6.59
CA SER A 77 19.23 -0.73 -6.66
C SER A 77 20.05 -0.94 -7.96
N GLY A 78 21.21 -0.29 -8.09
CA GLY A 78 22.07 -0.47 -9.27
C GLY A 78 21.46 0.14 -10.54
N VAL A 79 21.67 -0.50 -11.68
CA VAL A 79 21.07 -0.08 -12.95
C VAL A 79 19.59 -0.42 -12.92
N SER A 80 18.69 0.49 -13.29
CA SER A 80 17.25 0.16 -13.36
C SER A 80 16.89 -0.65 -14.60
N GLY A 81 15.74 -1.33 -14.57
CA GLY A 81 15.27 -2.10 -15.71
C GLY A 81 13.90 -2.73 -15.51
N SER A 82 13.46 -3.45 -16.54
CA SER A 82 12.21 -4.22 -16.51
C SER A 82 12.44 -5.59 -15.88
N VAL A 83 11.69 -5.88 -14.82
CA VAL A 83 11.75 -7.16 -14.10
C VAL A 83 10.47 -7.93 -14.39
N LEU A 84 10.57 -9.04 -15.11
CA LEU A 84 9.45 -9.93 -15.41
C LEU A 84 9.18 -10.84 -14.21
N VAL A 85 8.10 -10.59 -13.47
CA VAL A 85 7.69 -11.38 -12.31
C VAL A 85 6.88 -12.58 -12.78
N LYS A 86 7.35 -13.79 -12.50
CA LYS A 86 6.63 -15.04 -12.81
C LYS A 86 6.25 -15.77 -11.53
N GLU A 87 5.14 -16.48 -11.58
CA GLU A 87 4.51 -17.09 -10.41
C GLU A 87 4.21 -16.07 -9.31
N ALA A 88 3.47 -16.48 -8.28
CA ALA A 88 3.31 -15.66 -7.09
C ALA A 88 4.65 -15.57 -6.34
N GLN A 89 5.13 -14.35 -6.09
CA GLN A 89 6.29 -14.07 -5.26
C GLN A 89 5.80 -13.47 -3.93
N GLU A 90 5.95 -14.23 -2.85
CA GLU A 90 5.65 -13.75 -1.50
C GLU A 90 6.68 -12.71 -1.07
N ILE A 91 6.19 -11.53 -0.68
CA ILE A 91 7.00 -10.39 -0.26
C ILE A 91 6.52 -9.86 1.10
N ALA A 92 7.47 -9.60 1.99
CA ALA A 92 7.22 -8.76 3.16
C ALA A 92 7.33 -7.27 2.84
N GLY A 93 8.08 -6.93 1.78
CA GLY A 93 8.21 -5.57 1.31
C GLY A 93 9.16 -5.41 0.14
N LEU A 94 9.17 -4.22 -0.45
CA LEU A 94 10.05 -3.83 -1.54
C LEU A 94 10.65 -2.44 -1.28
N GLU A 95 11.89 -2.23 -1.70
CA GLU A 95 12.57 -0.94 -1.60
C GLU A 95 13.19 -0.54 -2.94
N PHE A 96 12.82 0.63 -3.46
CA PHE A 96 13.35 1.19 -4.70
C PHE A 96 14.27 2.37 -4.39
N THR A 97 15.56 2.17 -4.66
CA THR A 97 16.62 3.15 -4.32
C THR A 97 17.17 3.88 -5.54
N VAL A 98 16.74 3.51 -6.74
CA VAL A 98 17.05 4.19 -8.01
C VAL A 98 15.79 4.37 -8.85
N ASP A 99 15.84 5.29 -9.82
CA ASP A 99 14.72 5.62 -10.70
C ASP A 99 14.56 4.65 -11.88
N GLY A 100 13.31 4.37 -12.25
CA GLY A 100 12.96 3.71 -13.51
C GLY A 100 12.80 2.18 -13.47
N TYR A 101 12.72 1.57 -12.28
CA TYR A 101 12.36 0.16 -12.20
C TYR A 101 10.89 -0.08 -12.58
N VAL A 102 10.66 -1.10 -13.40
CA VAL A 102 9.32 -1.54 -13.82
C VAL A 102 9.18 -3.04 -13.56
N LEU A 103 8.28 -3.41 -12.65
CA LEU A 103 7.89 -4.80 -12.41
C LEU A 103 6.74 -5.14 -13.36
N THR A 104 6.99 -6.08 -14.26
CA THR A 104 6.08 -6.50 -15.33
C THR A 104 5.53 -7.89 -15.09
N GLN A 105 4.29 -8.12 -15.51
CA GLN A 105 3.62 -9.39 -15.31
C GLN A 105 4.13 -10.47 -16.27
N GLY A 106 4.62 -11.57 -15.72
CA GLY A 106 4.88 -12.81 -16.43
C GLY A 106 3.78 -13.85 -16.20
N ALA A 107 3.98 -15.06 -16.70
CA ALA A 107 3.02 -16.16 -16.52
C ALA A 107 2.75 -16.41 -15.02
N ALA A 108 1.46 -16.38 -14.64
CA ALA A 108 0.98 -16.47 -13.25
C ALA A 108 1.68 -15.51 -12.27
N GLY A 109 2.25 -14.42 -12.79
CA GLY A 109 3.03 -13.46 -12.02
C GLY A 109 2.15 -12.63 -11.10
N ALA A 110 2.47 -12.66 -9.80
CA ALA A 110 1.87 -11.80 -8.80
C ALA A 110 2.90 -11.43 -7.73
N LEU A 111 2.76 -10.26 -7.12
CA LEU A 111 3.40 -9.94 -5.84
C LEU A 111 2.39 -10.25 -4.73
N HIS A 112 2.71 -11.21 -3.85
CA HIS A 112 1.82 -11.62 -2.78
C HIS A 112 2.29 -11.01 -1.45
N LEU A 113 1.49 -10.09 -0.89
CA LEU A 113 1.78 -9.40 0.35
C LEU A 113 1.55 -10.33 1.55
N VAL A 114 2.63 -10.68 2.26
CA VAL A 114 2.56 -11.48 3.52
C VAL A 114 2.85 -10.66 4.77
N GLY A 115 3.33 -9.43 4.59
CA GLY A 115 3.63 -8.48 5.65
C GLY A 115 5.01 -8.66 6.29
N ASP A 116 5.49 -7.63 6.97
CA ASP A 116 6.80 -7.56 7.64
C ASP A 116 6.75 -7.96 9.14
N GLY A 117 5.65 -8.58 9.57
CA GLY A 117 5.36 -8.86 10.98
C GLY A 117 4.58 -7.74 11.70
N SER A 118 4.42 -6.56 11.09
CA SER A 118 3.56 -5.47 11.59
C SER A 118 2.11 -5.52 11.04
N GLY A 119 1.79 -6.51 10.21
CA GLY A 119 0.50 -6.64 9.54
C GLY A 119 0.36 -5.85 8.23
N THR A 120 1.45 -5.26 7.73
CA THR A 120 1.49 -4.57 6.43
C THR A 120 2.74 -4.95 5.66
N SER A 121 2.67 -4.90 4.32
CA SER A 121 3.88 -5.00 3.48
C SER A 121 4.33 -3.59 3.07
N ILE A 122 5.59 -3.27 3.33
CA ILE A 122 6.12 -1.93 3.06
C ILE A 122 6.65 -1.89 1.63
N ILE A 123 6.24 -0.87 0.86
CA ILE A 123 6.87 -0.54 -0.41
C ILE A 123 7.44 0.87 -0.31
N GLY A 124 8.76 0.96 -0.17
CA GLY A 124 9.48 2.22 -0.08
C GLY A 124 10.03 2.67 -1.43
N VAL A 125 9.86 3.95 -1.73
CA VAL A 125 10.48 4.60 -2.90
C VAL A 125 11.14 5.89 -2.43
N SER A 126 12.47 5.94 -2.42
CA SER A 126 13.23 7.04 -1.81
C SER A 126 13.66 8.08 -2.84
N GLY A 127 12.83 9.09 -3.10
CA GLY A 127 13.13 10.18 -4.03
C GLY A 127 13.05 9.83 -5.53
N ASN A 128 12.80 8.56 -5.86
CA ASN A 128 12.78 8.02 -7.22
C ASN A 128 11.35 7.75 -7.72
N ALA A 129 11.20 7.20 -8.94
CA ALA A 129 9.96 6.59 -9.40
C ALA A 129 10.13 5.08 -9.68
N ALA A 130 9.12 4.31 -9.30
CA ALA A 130 9.00 2.90 -9.61
C ALA A 130 7.58 2.58 -10.10
N THR A 131 7.46 1.60 -11.00
CA THR A 131 6.17 1.16 -11.54
C THR A 131 5.98 -0.34 -11.30
N ILE A 132 4.82 -0.72 -10.79
CA ILE A 132 4.40 -2.10 -10.63
C ILE A 132 3.20 -2.32 -11.54
N VAL A 133 3.42 -3.05 -12.62
CA VAL A 133 2.40 -3.52 -13.58
C VAL A 133 1.89 -4.89 -13.18
N THR A 134 2.70 -5.71 -12.51
CA THR A 134 2.28 -7.01 -11.98
C THR A 134 1.18 -6.84 -10.93
N ASP A 135 0.18 -7.71 -10.97
CA ASP A 135 -0.88 -7.77 -9.96
C ASP A 135 -0.30 -7.95 -8.54
N ILE A 136 -0.93 -7.27 -7.59
CA ILE A 136 -0.64 -7.39 -6.16
C ILE A 136 -1.82 -8.12 -5.50
N THR A 137 -1.49 -9.24 -4.89
CA THR A 137 -2.40 -10.04 -4.07
C THR A 137 -1.91 -9.98 -2.62
N GLY A 138 -2.64 -10.53 -1.66
CA GLY A 138 -2.13 -10.58 -0.30
C GLY A 138 -2.95 -11.44 0.62
N ASP A 139 -2.34 -11.81 1.74
CA ASP A 139 -3.01 -12.48 2.84
C ASP A 139 -4.15 -11.62 3.40
N THR A 140 -5.10 -12.28 4.07
CA THR A 140 -6.30 -11.61 4.59
C THR A 140 -5.90 -10.50 5.57
N GLY A 141 -6.34 -9.27 5.28
CA GLY A 141 -6.06 -8.10 6.12
C GLY A 141 -4.67 -7.49 5.93
N ILE A 142 -3.78 -8.12 5.16
CA ILE A 142 -2.47 -7.54 4.85
C ILE A 142 -2.64 -6.47 3.77
N GLY A 143 -2.18 -5.26 4.09
CA GLY A 143 -2.25 -4.08 3.24
C GLY A 143 -0.88 -3.66 2.70
N LEU A 144 -0.92 -2.66 1.82
CA LEU A 144 0.26 -2.02 1.25
C LEU A 144 0.55 -0.72 2.00
N LYS A 145 1.79 -0.55 2.47
CA LYS A 145 2.25 0.69 3.10
C LYS A 145 3.29 1.37 2.22
N LYS A 146 2.91 2.46 1.56
CA LYS A 146 3.81 3.26 0.72
C LYS A 146 4.62 4.23 1.58
N THR A 147 5.95 4.08 1.55
CA THR A 147 6.90 4.95 2.27
C THR A 147 7.89 5.59 1.29
N GLY A 148 8.72 6.50 1.82
CA GLY A 148 9.69 7.25 1.03
C GLY A 148 9.07 8.36 0.18
N THR A 149 9.85 9.39 -0.11
CA THR A 149 9.41 10.64 -0.78
C THR A 149 9.13 10.48 -2.28
N GLY A 150 9.48 9.33 -2.86
CA GLY A 150 9.34 9.05 -4.28
C GLY A 150 7.93 8.67 -4.72
N THR A 151 7.80 8.38 -6.01
CA THR A 151 6.55 8.00 -6.67
C THR A 151 6.49 6.48 -6.88
N LEU A 152 5.44 5.84 -6.37
CA LEU A 152 5.08 4.48 -6.76
C LEU A 152 3.88 4.55 -7.70
N THR A 153 3.96 3.88 -8.84
CA THR A 153 2.83 3.72 -9.77
C THR A 153 2.34 2.28 -9.74
N LEU A 154 1.06 2.07 -9.46
CA LEU A 154 0.40 0.77 -9.54
C LEU A 154 -0.44 0.73 -10.83
N SER A 155 -0.33 -0.35 -11.59
CA SER A 155 -1.04 -0.54 -12.86
C SER A 155 -1.59 -1.95 -13.07
N GLY A 156 -1.34 -2.88 -12.14
CA GLY A 156 -1.93 -4.22 -12.15
C GLY A 156 -3.33 -4.26 -11.54
N GLU A 157 -4.01 -5.39 -11.69
CA GLU A 157 -5.31 -5.67 -11.10
C GLU A 157 -5.11 -6.16 -9.66
N ASN A 158 -5.27 -5.26 -8.69
CA ASN A 158 -4.86 -5.53 -7.33
C ASN A 158 -6.01 -6.06 -6.46
N THR A 159 -5.79 -7.20 -5.80
CA THR A 159 -6.85 -7.94 -5.08
C THR A 159 -6.61 -8.09 -3.57
N TYR A 160 -5.50 -7.55 -3.05
CA TYR A 160 -5.26 -7.51 -1.60
C TYR A 160 -6.37 -6.74 -0.87
N THR A 161 -6.62 -7.12 0.38
CA THR A 161 -7.80 -6.65 1.13
C THR A 161 -7.48 -5.71 2.29
N GLY A 162 -6.22 -5.66 2.73
CA GLY A 162 -5.80 -4.71 3.74
C GLY A 162 -5.74 -3.27 3.23
N THR A 163 -5.67 -2.33 4.15
CA THR A 163 -5.60 -0.89 3.85
C THR A 163 -4.38 -0.54 2.99
N THR A 164 -4.59 0.34 2.02
CA THR A 164 -3.49 1.03 1.33
C THR A 164 -3.15 2.29 2.09
N ASP A 165 -1.98 2.29 2.73
CA ASP A 165 -1.53 3.37 3.61
C ASP A 165 -0.38 4.16 2.96
N ILE A 166 -0.66 5.39 2.52
CA ILE A 166 0.30 6.28 1.86
C ILE A 166 0.92 7.20 2.91
N GLN A 167 2.00 6.75 3.55
CA GLN A 167 2.65 7.52 4.61
C GLN A 167 3.44 8.72 4.06
N ALA A 168 4.10 8.53 2.90
CA ALA A 168 4.92 9.56 2.29
C ALA A 168 5.03 9.41 0.76
N GLY A 169 5.33 10.52 0.11
CA GLY A 169 5.55 10.58 -1.32
C GLY A 169 4.23 10.43 -2.09
N LYS A 170 4.31 9.86 -3.29
CA LYS A 170 3.16 9.78 -4.20
C LYS A 170 2.84 8.33 -4.56
N LEU A 171 1.56 7.98 -4.50
CA LEU A 171 0.99 6.76 -5.09
C LEU A 171 0.14 7.16 -6.30
N VAL A 172 0.51 6.65 -7.49
CA VAL A 172 -0.24 6.85 -8.73
C VAL A 172 -1.03 5.58 -9.04
N LEU A 173 -2.33 5.73 -9.29
CA LEU A 173 -3.24 4.64 -9.65
C LEU A 173 -3.54 4.68 -11.14
N ASN A 174 -3.14 3.64 -11.88
CA ASN A 174 -3.43 3.49 -13.31
C ASN A 174 -4.34 2.29 -13.55
N GLY A 175 -5.20 2.41 -14.56
CA GLY A 175 -5.99 1.28 -15.08
C GLY A 175 -7.37 1.09 -14.44
N GLY A 176 -7.66 1.76 -13.32
CA GLY A 176 -8.97 1.75 -12.66
C GLY A 176 -9.19 0.59 -11.69
N GLU A 177 -8.27 -0.38 -11.67
CA GLU A 177 -8.24 -1.56 -10.79
C GLU A 177 -6.96 -1.58 -9.94
N ALA A 178 -6.32 -0.42 -9.78
CA ALA A 178 -5.05 -0.30 -9.09
C ALA A 178 -5.20 -0.48 -7.58
N ILE A 179 -6.41 -0.29 -7.05
CA ILE A 179 -6.82 -0.66 -5.70
C ILE A 179 -8.14 -1.41 -5.84
N LYS A 180 -8.33 -2.49 -5.08
CA LYS A 180 -9.60 -3.19 -5.03
C LYS A 180 -10.75 -2.21 -4.69
N ASP A 181 -11.87 -2.28 -5.39
CA ASP A 181 -13.05 -1.43 -5.20
C ASP A 181 -13.56 -1.32 -3.75
N THR A 182 -13.36 -2.37 -2.94
CA THR A 182 -13.75 -2.38 -1.53
C THR A 182 -12.65 -1.90 -0.58
N GLY A 183 -11.49 -1.56 -1.11
CA GLY A 183 -10.27 -1.27 -0.38
C GLY A 183 -10.31 0.11 0.30
N THR A 184 -9.79 0.17 1.52
CA THR A 184 -9.59 1.44 2.22
C THR A 184 -8.26 2.05 1.80
N VAL A 185 -8.26 3.35 1.50
CA VAL A 185 -7.06 4.15 1.26
C VAL A 185 -6.92 5.19 2.36
N ASN A 186 -5.80 5.14 3.09
CA ASN A 186 -5.39 6.17 4.02
C ASN A 186 -4.26 7.01 3.41
N VAL A 187 -4.45 8.32 3.34
CA VAL A 187 -3.42 9.26 2.88
C VAL A 187 -2.84 9.96 4.11
N GLY A 188 -1.56 9.74 4.39
CA GLY A 188 -0.83 10.41 5.47
C GLY A 188 -0.54 11.89 5.17
N VAL A 189 -0.04 12.62 6.16
CA VAL A 189 0.23 14.08 6.10
C VAL A 189 1.23 14.44 4.98
N ALA A 190 2.18 13.56 4.67
CA ALA A 190 3.16 13.74 3.61
C ALA A 190 2.86 12.87 2.37
N GLY A 191 1.65 12.29 2.32
CA GLY A 191 1.20 11.40 1.26
C GLY A 191 0.38 12.14 0.21
N MET A 192 0.53 11.68 -1.02
CA MET A 192 -0.31 12.06 -2.15
C MET A 192 -0.84 10.82 -2.84
N LEU A 193 -2.16 10.75 -2.99
CA LEU A 193 -2.82 9.87 -3.95
C LEU A 193 -3.02 10.63 -5.27
N GLN A 194 -2.71 10.03 -6.41
CA GLN A 194 -2.94 10.63 -7.72
C GLN A 194 -3.63 9.62 -8.64
N LEU A 195 -4.73 10.03 -9.30
CA LEU A 195 -5.27 9.27 -10.41
C LEU A 195 -4.37 9.45 -11.64
N GLY A 196 -4.03 8.34 -12.28
CA GLY A 196 -3.04 8.32 -13.34
C GLY A 196 -3.66 8.49 -14.72
N ASN A 197 -4.47 7.51 -15.15
CA ASN A 197 -5.00 7.47 -16.51
C ASN A 197 -6.45 6.97 -16.66
N HIS A 198 -7.13 6.63 -15.56
CA HIS A 198 -8.50 6.11 -15.56
C HIS A 198 -9.26 6.62 -14.33
N ASN A 199 -10.58 6.46 -14.35
CA ASN A 199 -11.39 6.56 -13.14
C ASN A 199 -11.03 5.41 -12.20
N GLU A 200 -11.11 5.63 -10.91
CA GLU A 200 -10.79 4.63 -9.88
C GLU A 200 -11.94 4.52 -8.89
N THR A 201 -12.20 3.31 -8.41
CA THR A 201 -13.16 3.06 -7.32
C THR A 201 -12.42 2.52 -6.11
N ILE A 202 -12.74 3.06 -4.93
CA ILE A 202 -12.22 2.59 -3.64
C ILE A 202 -13.36 2.51 -2.61
N GLY A 203 -13.16 1.71 -1.57
CA GLY A 203 -14.16 1.51 -0.53
C GLY A 203 -14.25 2.70 0.41
N ALA A 204 -13.11 3.24 0.85
CA ALA A 204 -13.08 4.42 1.70
C ALA A 204 -11.81 5.24 1.48
N LEU A 205 -11.95 6.56 1.58
CA LEU A 205 -10.84 7.50 1.58
C LEU A 205 -10.74 8.18 2.94
N THR A 206 -9.61 7.99 3.63
CA THR A 206 -9.29 8.70 4.87
C THR A 206 -8.02 9.53 4.70
N GLY A 207 -7.92 10.62 5.45
CA GLY A 207 -6.71 11.44 5.41
C GLY A 207 -6.66 12.47 6.54
N SER A 208 -5.43 12.86 6.89
CA SER A 208 -5.14 13.86 7.90
C SER A 208 -4.97 15.26 7.28
N PRO A 209 -4.93 16.35 8.07
CA PRO A 209 -4.54 17.65 7.54
C PRO A 209 -3.17 17.56 6.84
N GLY A 210 -3.08 18.07 5.61
CA GLY A 210 -1.88 17.97 4.77
C GLY A 210 -1.90 16.84 3.75
N SER A 211 -2.79 15.86 3.89
CA SER A 211 -3.00 14.82 2.87
C SER A 211 -3.46 15.41 1.54
N LEU A 212 -2.97 14.85 0.43
CA LEU A 212 -3.28 15.34 -0.92
C LEU A 212 -3.90 14.26 -1.80
N VAL A 213 -4.91 14.65 -2.59
CA VAL A 213 -5.45 13.86 -3.71
C VAL A 213 -5.42 14.72 -4.97
N ASP A 214 -4.80 14.21 -6.04
CA ASP A 214 -4.84 14.82 -7.37
C ASP A 214 -5.63 13.91 -8.32
N LEU A 215 -6.85 14.34 -8.65
CA LEU A 215 -7.77 13.62 -9.53
C LEU A 215 -7.34 13.66 -11.00
N LYS A 216 -6.38 14.52 -11.37
CA LYS A 216 -6.13 14.89 -12.76
C LYS A 216 -7.44 15.24 -13.45
N SER A 217 -7.80 14.55 -14.52
CA SER A 217 -9.07 14.71 -15.25
C SER A 217 -10.05 13.55 -15.01
N TYR A 218 -9.80 12.71 -14.01
CA TYR A 218 -10.53 11.46 -13.78
C TYR A 218 -11.45 11.56 -12.56
N THR A 219 -12.40 10.63 -12.49
CA THR A 219 -13.34 10.57 -11.37
C THR A 219 -12.87 9.54 -10.35
N LEU A 220 -12.81 9.96 -9.07
CA LEU A 220 -12.67 9.03 -7.95
C LEU A 220 -14.05 8.68 -7.41
N THR A 221 -14.39 7.39 -7.42
CA THR A 221 -15.55 6.86 -6.72
C THR A 221 -15.12 6.35 -5.35
N THR A 222 -15.75 6.82 -4.28
CA THR A 222 -15.41 6.40 -2.92
C THR A 222 -16.65 6.24 -2.05
N GLY A 223 -16.62 5.26 -1.16
CA GLY A 223 -17.56 5.12 -0.04
C GLY A 223 -18.07 3.69 0.16
N ASN A 224 -18.32 3.36 1.42
CA ASN A 224 -18.85 2.07 1.86
C ASN A 224 -20.00 2.31 2.85
N ASP A 225 -20.32 1.33 3.69
CA ASP A 225 -21.36 1.41 4.71
C ASP A 225 -20.91 2.10 6.02
N VAL A 226 -19.66 2.55 6.09
CA VAL A 226 -19.05 3.22 7.25
C VAL A 226 -18.68 4.66 6.93
N ASP A 227 -18.79 5.54 7.91
CA ASP A 227 -18.37 6.93 7.78
C ASP A 227 -16.85 7.03 7.56
N SER A 228 -16.44 7.87 6.60
CA SER A 228 -15.04 8.19 6.31
C SER A 228 -14.78 9.69 6.43
N PHE A 229 -13.54 10.04 6.78
CA PHE A 229 -13.13 11.40 7.10
C PHE A 229 -11.84 11.76 6.34
N PHE A 230 -11.94 12.77 5.48
CA PHE A 230 -10.80 13.26 4.70
C PHE A 230 -10.56 14.73 5.02
N HIS A 231 -9.47 14.99 5.75
CA HIS A 231 -9.06 16.35 6.16
C HIS A 231 -8.09 17.01 5.17
N GLY A 232 -7.76 16.32 4.09
CA GLY A 232 -6.82 16.79 3.06
C GLY A 232 -7.46 17.66 1.98
N VAL A 233 -6.67 17.96 0.95
CA VAL A 233 -7.12 18.70 -0.24
C VAL A 233 -7.26 17.74 -1.41
N ILE A 234 -8.44 17.74 -2.02
CA ILE A 234 -8.70 17.09 -3.32
C ILE A 234 -8.60 18.17 -4.42
N SER A 235 -7.83 17.88 -5.46
CA SER A 235 -7.50 18.82 -6.55
C SER A 235 -7.63 18.17 -7.93
N GLY A 236 -7.57 18.98 -9.00
CA GLY A 236 -7.63 18.53 -10.40
C GLY A 236 -8.92 18.95 -11.12
N THR A 237 -9.01 18.69 -12.41
CA THR A 237 -10.25 18.95 -13.17
C THR A 237 -11.25 17.79 -13.13
N GLY A 238 -10.85 16.67 -12.53
CA GLY A 238 -11.65 15.47 -12.31
C GLY A 238 -12.76 15.63 -11.28
N GLY A 239 -13.61 14.61 -11.19
CA GLY A 239 -14.82 14.61 -10.35
C GLY A 239 -14.77 13.65 -9.17
N LEU A 240 -15.80 13.72 -8.33
CA LEU A 240 -16.01 12.80 -7.21
C LEU A 240 -17.38 12.12 -7.30
N THR A 241 -17.40 10.82 -7.06
CA THR A 241 -18.65 10.06 -6.88
C THR A 241 -18.68 9.44 -5.50
N LYS A 242 -19.69 9.80 -4.70
CA LYS A 242 -19.94 9.21 -3.40
C LYS A 242 -20.93 8.06 -3.53
N VAL A 243 -20.52 6.87 -3.11
CA VAL A 243 -21.32 5.64 -3.05
C VAL A 243 -21.35 5.06 -1.62
N GLY A 244 -22.13 4.02 -1.39
CA GLY A 244 -22.27 3.40 -0.06
C GLY A 244 -23.12 4.23 0.91
N THR A 245 -23.65 3.57 1.95
CA THR A 245 -24.59 4.18 2.90
C THR A 245 -23.92 5.06 3.97
N GLY A 246 -22.63 4.85 4.23
CA GLY A 246 -21.85 5.66 5.17
C GLY A 246 -21.70 7.10 4.70
N GLY A 247 -21.39 8.02 5.60
CA GLY A 247 -21.08 9.41 5.29
C GLY A 247 -19.66 9.60 4.77
N PHE A 248 -19.45 10.44 3.77
CA PHE A 248 -18.13 10.93 3.40
C PHE A 248 -17.95 12.38 3.83
N ASN A 249 -17.10 12.59 4.83
CA ASN A 249 -16.86 13.88 5.44
C ASN A 249 -15.64 14.53 4.78
N LEU A 250 -15.89 15.51 3.91
CA LEU A 250 -14.85 16.35 3.32
C LEU A 250 -14.59 17.53 4.25
N LEU A 251 -13.45 17.50 4.94
CA LEU A 251 -13.10 18.41 6.02
C LEU A 251 -11.96 19.38 5.65
N GLY A 252 -11.41 19.27 4.44
CA GLY A 252 -10.47 20.24 3.87
C GLY A 252 -11.11 21.12 2.80
N ALA A 253 -10.46 22.25 2.51
CA ALA A 253 -10.82 23.11 1.39
C ALA A 253 -10.29 22.49 0.09
N ASN A 254 -11.18 22.08 -0.80
CA ASN A 254 -10.81 21.39 -2.03
C ASN A 254 -10.68 22.37 -3.20
N THR A 255 -9.94 21.96 -4.22
CA THR A 255 -9.68 22.76 -5.43
C THR A 255 -10.01 22.02 -6.71
N TYR A 256 -10.65 20.84 -6.62
CA TYR A 256 -11.11 20.15 -7.82
C TYR A 256 -12.30 20.89 -8.46
N THR A 257 -12.40 20.81 -9.79
CA THR A 257 -13.43 21.55 -10.55
C THR A 257 -14.41 20.65 -11.31
N GLY A 258 -14.20 19.33 -11.28
CA GLY A 258 -15.14 18.39 -11.89
C GLY A 258 -16.45 18.27 -11.10
N ALA A 259 -17.35 17.45 -11.63
CA ALA A 259 -18.66 17.22 -11.03
C ALA A 259 -18.57 16.38 -9.74
N THR A 260 -19.47 16.64 -8.80
CA THR A 260 -19.69 15.83 -7.61
C THR A 260 -21.04 15.12 -7.72
N THR A 261 -21.03 13.79 -7.66
CA THR A 261 -22.24 12.97 -7.65
C THR A 261 -22.38 12.27 -6.30
N ILE A 262 -23.51 12.43 -5.61
CA ILE A 262 -23.87 11.63 -4.45
C ILE A 262 -24.90 10.60 -4.89
N SER A 263 -24.42 9.39 -5.15
CA SER A 263 -25.25 8.27 -5.60
C SER A 263 -25.97 7.59 -4.43
N VAL A 264 -25.31 7.45 -3.29
CA VAL A 264 -25.86 6.84 -2.07
C VAL A 264 -25.24 7.49 -0.82
N GLY A 265 -26.03 7.55 0.26
CA GLY A 265 -25.59 8.03 1.57
C GLY A 265 -25.44 9.56 1.61
N THR A 266 -24.51 10.03 2.44
CA THR A 266 -24.31 11.47 2.65
C THR A 266 -22.92 11.91 2.24
N LEU A 267 -22.80 13.04 1.54
CA LEU A 267 -21.54 13.81 1.45
C LEU A 267 -21.64 15.03 2.35
N ARG A 268 -20.77 15.12 3.36
CA ARG A 268 -20.75 16.23 4.32
C ARG A 268 -19.63 17.20 3.96
N ALA A 269 -20.01 18.42 3.60
CA ALA A 269 -19.09 19.54 3.44
C ALA A 269 -18.80 20.18 4.81
N GLY A 270 -17.69 19.78 5.44
CA GLY A 270 -17.32 20.24 6.79
C GLY A 270 -16.31 21.39 6.82
N ALA A 271 -15.96 21.98 5.69
CA ALA A 271 -15.09 23.14 5.57
C ALA A 271 -15.67 24.18 4.58
N ALA A 272 -15.09 25.37 4.55
CA ALA A 272 -15.34 26.31 3.46
C ALA A 272 -14.69 25.80 2.17
N ASN A 273 -15.29 26.11 1.02
CA ASN A 273 -14.76 25.72 -0.31
C ASN A 273 -14.54 24.21 -0.47
N VAL A 274 -15.45 23.38 0.05
CA VAL A 274 -15.37 21.91 -0.12
C VAL A 274 -15.71 21.48 -1.55
N ILE A 275 -16.65 22.17 -2.18
CA ILE A 275 -17.03 22.00 -3.59
C ILE A 275 -17.00 23.41 -4.19
N ALA A 276 -16.38 23.57 -5.35
CA ALA A 276 -16.32 24.87 -6.01
C ALA A 276 -17.72 25.31 -6.49
N ASP A 277 -18.04 26.61 -6.40
CA ASP A 277 -19.35 27.15 -6.81
C ASP A 277 -19.70 26.86 -8.28
N GLY A 278 -18.68 26.69 -9.14
CA GLY A 278 -18.85 26.35 -10.55
C GLY A 278 -18.97 24.85 -10.85
N SER A 279 -18.76 23.98 -9.86
CA SER A 279 -18.86 22.53 -10.04
C SER A 279 -20.31 22.07 -10.03
N ALA A 280 -20.66 21.19 -10.96
CA ALA A 280 -21.97 20.54 -10.94
C ALA A 280 -22.10 19.60 -9.74
N VAL A 281 -23.22 19.66 -9.03
CA VAL A 281 -23.56 18.73 -7.94
C VAL A 281 -24.83 17.97 -8.31
N THR A 282 -24.77 16.64 -8.32
CA THR A 282 -25.91 15.75 -8.57
C THR A 282 -26.18 14.90 -7.33
N VAL A 283 -27.42 14.92 -6.84
CA VAL A 283 -27.85 14.12 -5.69
C VAL A 283 -28.92 13.14 -6.14
N ALA A 284 -28.65 11.85 -6.00
CA ALA A 284 -29.63 10.81 -6.33
C ALA A 284 -30.77 10.76 -5.30
N SER A 285 -31.88 10.12 -5.66
CA SER A 285 -33.01 9.95 -4.73
C SER A 285 -32.58 9.22 -3.47
N GLY A 286 -32.84 9.80 -2.29
CA GLY A 286 -32.47 9.24 -0.99
C GLY A 286 -31.03 9.52 -0.54
N ALA A 287 -30.21 10.13 -1.39
CA ALA A 287 -28.91 10.67 -1.00
C ALA A 287 -29.03 12.11 -0.47
N THR A 288 -28.00 12.58 0.25
CA THR A 288 -27.97 13.93 0.86
C THR A 288 -26.61 14.60 0.74
#